data_AF-A0A7J9D0A7-F1
#
_entry.id   AF-A0A7J9D0A7-F1
#
_cell.length_a   1.000
_cell.length_b   1.000
_cell.length_c   1.000
_cell.angle_alpha   90.00
_cell.angle_beta   90.00
_cell.angle_gamma   90.00
#
_symmetry.space_group_name_H-M   'P 1'
#
loop_
_entity.id
_entity.type
_entity.pdbx_description
1 polymer ?
#
loop_
_entity_poly.entity_id
_entity_poly.type
_entity_poly.pdbx_seq_one_letter_code
_entity_poly.pdbx_strand_id
1 'polypeptide(L)'
;MKRLTVGPITTPEYNEWWVRRINDNTPKSSQENVQSIEEHLRVIPSELEIIRQDFERRNTDLEKKIEQIEEEKMNLRLDIDVQKLKIDKLRKGKSKAEEELDSLKMDYKKLRLSMRTVGLEKTSEQ
;
A
#
# COMPACT_ATOMS: atom_id res chain seq x y z
N MET A 1 -22.10 6.74 -5.23
CA MET A 1 -21.71 5.42 -4.68
C MET A 1 -21.04 4.62 -5.79
N LYS A 2 -19.80 4.19 -5.60
CA LYS A 2 -19.11 3.32 -6.57
C LYS A 2 -19.80 1.95 -6.52
N ARG A 3 -20.30 1.47 -7.66
CA ARG A 3 -20.92 0.14 -7.75
C ARG A 3 -19.81 -0.89 -7.55
N LEU A 4 -19.88 -1.67 -6.48
CA LEU A 4 -19.07 -2.88 -6.35
C LEU A 4 -19.58 -3.85 -7.41
N THR A 5 -18.75 -4.12 -8.41
CA THR A 5 -19.02 -5.17 -9.40
C THR A 5 -18.86 -6.50 -8.68
N VAL A 6 -19.96 -7.01 -8.13
CA VAL A 6 -20.04 -8.37 -7.60
C VAL A 6 -19.91 -9.29 -8.81
N GLY A 7 -18.74 -9.94 -8.93
CA GLY A 7 -18.52 -10.97 -9.94
C GLY A 7 -19.56 -12.10 -9.82
N PRO A 8 -19.67 -12.98 -10.82
CA PRO A 8 -20.56 -14.13 -10.76
C PRO A 8 -20.36 -14.87 -9.43
N ILE A 9 -21.45 -15.05 -8.68
CA ILE A 9 -21.43 -15.76 -7.39
C ILE A 9 -20.92 -17.19 -7.61
N THR A 10 -21.26 -17.77 -8.75
CA THR A 10 -20.84 -19.11 -9.19
C THR A 10 -19.50 -19.07 -9.92
N THR A 11 -18.56 -19.81 -9.34
CA THR A 11 -17.20 -20.04 -9.86
C THR A 11 -17.23 -20.95 -11.09
N PRO A 12 -16.17 -20.96 -11.91
CA PRO A 12 -16.01 -21.92 -12.99
C PRO A 12 -16.17 -23.37 -12.49
N GLU A 13 -15.67 -23.66 -11.28
CA GLU A 13 -15.79 -24.97 -10.63
C GLU A 13 -17.25 -25.39 -10.39
N TYR A 14 -18.13 -24.48 -9.96
CA TYR A 14 -19.58 -24.76 -9.83
C TYR A 14 -20.21 -25.10 -11.18
N ASN A 15 -19.85 -24.36 -12.24
CA ASN A 15 -20.39 -24.60 -13.58
C ASN A 15 -19.89 -25.93 -14.18
N GLU A 16 -18.62 -26.28 -14.00
CA GLU A 16 -18.07 -27.58 -14.40
C GLU A 16 -18.73 -28.74 -13.65
N TRP A 17 -18.97 -28.55 -12.37
CA TRP A 17 -19.69 -29.51 -11.55
C TRP A 17 -21.14 -29.69 -12.03
N TRP A 18 -21.84 -28.60 -12.36
CA TRP A 18 -23.23 -28.63 -12.83
C TRP A 18 -23.36 -29.34 -14.18
N VAL A 19 -22.43 -29.08 -15.12
CA VAL A 19 -22.40 -29.73 -16.45
C VAL A 19 -22.22 -31.26 -16.36
N ARG A 20 -21.57 -31.77 -15.29
CA ARG A 20 -21.36 -33.20 -15.07
C ARG A 20 -22.59 -33.95 -14.52
N ARG A 21 -23.66 -33.26 -14.05
CA ARG A 21 -24.84 -33.90 -13.43
C ARG A 21 -26.14 -33.61 -14.21
N ILE A 22 -27.06 -34.58 -14.24
CA ILE A 22 -28.39 -34.44 -14.92
C ILE A 22 -29.53 -34.18 -13.93
N ASN A 23 -29.45 -34.65 -12.68
CA ASN A 23 -30.38 -34.35 -11.59
C ASN A 23 -29.74 -34.71 -10.25
N ASP A 24 -30.15 -34.04 -9.16
CA ASP A 24 -29.53 -34.06 -7.83
C ASP A 24 -29.03 -35.43 -7.36
N ASN A 25 -27.75 -35.72 -7.66
CA ASN A 25 -26.92 -36.85 -7.20
C ASN A 25 -26.68 -38.03 -8.16
N THR A 26 -27.12 -38.00 -9.43
CA THR A 26 -26.72 -39.04 -10.40
C THR A 26 -25.69 -38.53 -11.41
N PRO A 27 -24.47 -39.12 -11.47
CA PRO A 27 -23.54 -38.88 -12.57
C PRO A 27 -24.23 -39.24 -13.89
N LYS A 28 -23.96 -38.47 -14.94
CA LYS A 28 -24.46 -38.80 -16.29
C LYS A 28 -23.84 -40.15 -16.71
N SER A 29 -24.61 -41.25 -16.62
CA SER A 29 -24.16 -42.55 -17.10
C SER A 29 -24.10 -42.49 -18.63
N SER A 30 -22.94 -42.17 -19.17
CA SER A 30 -22.69 -42.32 -20.60
C SER A 30 -22.80 -43.81 -20.92
N GLN A 31 -23.67 -44.13 -21.89
CA GLN A 31 -23.97 -45.49 -22.30
C GLN A 31 -22.82 -46.03 -23.16
N GLU A 32 -21.61 -46.13 -22.61
CA GLU A 32 -20.42 -46.75 -23.20
C GLU A 32 -19.55 -47.32 -22.05
N ASN A 33 -19.84 -48.58 -21.73
CA ASN A 33 -19.35 -49.31 -20.56
C ASN A 33 -17.86 -49.67 -20.62
N VAL A 34 -16.97 -48.69 -20.39
CA VAL A 34 -15.55 -48.96 -20.05
C VAL A 34 -15.04 -48.10 -18.87
N GLN A 35 -15.85 -47.17 -18.34
CA GLN A 35 -15.46 -46.38 -17.17
C GLN A 35 -15.34 -47.27 -15.94
N SER A 36 -14.12 -47.35 -15.39
CA SER A 36 -13.76 -48.21 -14.27
C SER A 36 -14.70 -48.01 -13.06
N ILE A 37 -14.89 -49.09 -12.29
CA ILE A 37 -15.70 -49.09 -11.04
C ILE A 37 -15.28 -47.95 -10.10
N GLU A 38 -14.02 -47.54 -10.15
CA GLU A 38 -13.46 -46.40 -9.40
C GLU A 38 -14.13 -45.06 -9.73
N GLU A 39 -14.52 -44.84 -10.99
CA GLU A 39 -15.19 -43.61 -11.43
C GLU A 39 -16.64 -43.52 -10.95
N HIS A 40 -17.30 -44.68 -10.77
CA HIS A 40 -18.64 -44.79 -10.19
C HIS A 40 -18.65 -44.63 -8.66
N LEU A 41 -17.52 -44.93 -8.00
CA LEU A 41 -17.31 -44.72 -6.56
C LEU A 41 -16.79 -43.31 -6.23
N ARG A 42 -16.52 -42.49 -7.26
CA ARG A 42 -16.03 -41.13 -7.09
C ARG A 42 -17.12 -40.28 -6.43
N VAL A 43 -16.93 -40.00 -5.14
CA VAL A 43 -17.82 -39.15 -4.35
C VAL A 43 -17.89 -37.78 -5.01
N ILE A 44 -19.04 -37.43 -5.58
CA ILE A 44 -19.26 -36.11 -6.15
C ILE A 44 -19.60 -35.16 -4.99
N PRO A 45 -18.83 -34.06 -4.81
CA PRO A 45 -19.14 -33.06 -3.79
C PRO A 45 -20.55 -32.51 -3.96
N SER A 46 -21.22 -32.16 -2.86
CA SER A 46 -22.51 -31.47 -2.92
C SER A 46 -22.33 -30.00 -3.34
N GLU A 47 -23.39 -29.34 -3.81
CA GLU A 47 -23.37 -27.89 -4.09
C GLU A 47 -22.90 -27.09 -2.88
N LEU A 48 -23.38 -27.48 -1.69
CA LEU A 48 -23.01 -26.84 -0.43
C LEU A 48 -21.54 -27.05 -0.08
N GLU A 49 -20.98 -28.23 -0.36
CA GLU A 49 -19.56 -28.52 -0.15
C GLU A 49 -18.69 -27.60 -1.02
N ILE A 50 -19.08 -27.40 -2.28
CA ILE A 50 -18.36 -26.54 -3.24
C ILE A 50 -18.47 -25.07 -2.81
N ILE A 51 -19.68 -24.60 -2.51
CA ILE A 51 -19.91 -23.22 -2.05
C ILE A 51 -19.14 -22.95 -0.75
N ARG A 52 -19.05 -23.93 0.16
CA ARG A 52 -18.26 -23.81 1.39
C ARG A 52 -16.77 -23.65 1.09
N GLN A 53 -16.21 -24.50 0.24
CA GLN A 53 -14.79 -24.41 -0.14
C GLN A 53 -14.47 -23.07 -0.82
N ASP A 54 -15.34 -22.60 -1.71
CA ASP A 54 -15.19 -21.30 -2.36
C ASP A 54 -15.24 -20.15 -1.37
N PHE A 55 -16.13 -20.23 -0.38
CA PHE A 55 -16.22 -19.25 0.69
C PHE A 55 -14.95 -19.23 1.53
N GLU A 56 -14.45 -20.38 1.97
CA GLU A 56 -13.19 -20.51 2.72
C GLU A 56 -12.02 -19.92 1.94
N ARG A 57 -11.90 -20.26 0.64
CA ARG A 57 -10.85 -19.71 -0.24
C ARG A 57 -10.90 -18.18 -0.29
N ARG A 58 -12.07 -17.61 -0.57
CA ARG A 58 -12.26 -16.15 -0.61
C ARG A 58 -11.94 -15.50 0.73
N ASN A 59 -12.27 -16.18 1.85
CA ASN A 59 -11.98 -15.66 3.18
C ASN A 59 -10.47 -15.60 3.42
N THR A 60 -9.72 -16.66 3.08
CA THR A 60 -8.26 -16.66 3.20
C THR A 60 -7.58 -15.62 2.31
N ASP A 61 -8.09 -15.39 1.09
CA ASP A 61 -7.58 -14.35 0.20
C ASP A 61 -7.86 -12.95 0.75
N LEU A 62 -9.00 -12.74 1.42
CA LEU A 62 -9.32 -11.48 2.09
C LEU A 62 -8.45 -11.27 3.33
N GLU A 63 -8.20 -12.29 4.14
CA GLU A 63 -7.31 -12.22 5.30
C GLU A 63 -5.90 -11.80 4.89
N LYS A 64 -5.34 -12.42 3.84
CA LYS A 64 -4.03 -12.03 3.28
C LYS A 64 -3.99 -10.58 2.80
N LYS A 65 -5.06 -10.11 2.15
CA LYS A 65 -5.16 -8.71 1.71
C LYS A 65 -5.25 -7.74 2.90
N ILE A 66 -5.96 -8.12 3.96
CA ILE A 66 -6.05 -7.33 5.18
C ILE A 66 -4.66 -7.21 5.82
N GLU A 67 -3.96 -8.33 5.97
CA GLU A 67 -2.59 -8.36 6.52
C GLU A 67 -1.64 -7.47 5.72
N GLN A 68 -1.65 -7.57 4.39
CA GLN A 68 -0.85 -6.71 3.52
C GLN A 68 -1.16 -5.22 3.72
N ILE A 69 -2.45 -4.86 3.78
CA ILE A 69 -2.86 -3.46 3.98
C ILE A 69 -2.44 -2.95 5.36
N GLU A 70 -2.49 -3.80 6.40
CA GLU A 70 -2.04 -3.43 7.74
C GLU A 70 -0.53 -3.19 7.80
N GLU A 71 0.26 -4.02 7.11
CA GLU A 71 1.70 -3.83 6.95
C GLU A 71 2.03 -2.53 6.20
N GLU A 72 1.39 -2.29 5.04
CA GLU A 72 1.56 -1.05 4.26
C GLU A 72 1.21 0.19 5.10
N LYS A 73 0.13 0.12 5.89
CA LYS A 73 -0.28 1.20 6.80
C LYS A 73 0.76 1.45 7.90
N MET A 74 1.39 0.42 8.45
CA MET A 74 2.46 0.57 9.43
C MET A 74 3.69 1.25 8.81
N ASN A 75 4.10 0.83 7.62
CA ASN A 75 5.23 1.41 6.91
C ASN A 75 5.00 2.90 6.60
N LEU A 76 3.81 3.26 6.10
CA LEU A 76 3.46 4.65 5.86
C LEU A 76 3.47 5.51 7.12
N ARG A 77 3.07 4.97 8.27
CA ARG A 77 3.17 5.68 9.55
C ARG A 77 4.61 5.99 9.93
N LEU A 78 5.52 5.01 9.76
CA LEU A 78 6.94 5.20 10.01
C LEU A 78 7.53 6.28 9.09
N ASP A 79 7.19 6.25 7.79
CA ASP A 79 7.65 7.25 6.83
C ASP A 79 7.18 8.67 7.21
N ILE A 80 5.93 8.81 7.65
CA ILE A 80 5.39 10.09 8.13
C ILE A 80 6.23 10.61 9.30
N ASP A 81 6.56 9.75 10.27
CA ASP A 81 7.33 10.16 11.44
C ASP A 81 8.79 10.49 11.10
N VAL A 82 9.41 9.76 10.16
CA VAL A 82 10.73 10.10 9.61
C VAL A 82 10.70 11.46 8.91
N GLN A 83 9.67 11.74 8.11
CA GLN A 83 9.53 13.04 7.44
C GLN A 83 9.34 14.18 8.43
N LYS A 84 8.50 14.00 9.47
CA LYS A 84 8.35 14.99 10.55
C LYS A 84 9.69 15.30 11.21
N LEU A 85 10.47 14.27 11.56
CA LEU A 85 11.77 14.45 12.20
C LEU A 85 12.75 15.22 11.28
N LYS A 86 12.75 14.92 9.99
CA LYS A 86 13.57 15.62 8.99
C LYS A 86 13.18 17.09 8.89
N ILE A 87 11.89 17.41 8.85
CA ILE A 87 11.38 18.78 8.81
C ILE A 87 11.79 19.55 10.07
N ASP A 88 11.67 18.94 11.25
CA ASP A 88 12.08 19.59 12.50
C ASP A 88 13.57 19.90 12.55
N LYS A 89 14.41 18.98 12.08
CA LYS A 89 15.87 19.22 11.98
C LYS A 89 16.17 20.37 11.02
N LEU A 90 15.52 20.41 9.86
CA LEU A 90 15.68 21.49 8.89
C LEU A 90 15.23 22.84 9.46
N ARG A 91 14.11 22.89 10.20
CA ARG A 91 13.63 24.10 10.84
C ARG A 91 14.62 24.65 11.87
N LYS A 92 15.19 23.78 12.70
CA LYS A 92 16.24 24.17 13.68
C LYS A 92 17.51 24.67 13.00
N GLY A 93 17.93 24.01 11.91
CA GLY A 93 19.08 24.47 11.12
C GLY A 93 18.84 25.85 10.49
N LYS A 94 17.65 26.06 9.93
CA LYS A 94 17.25 27.34 9.33
C LYS A 94 17.25 28.48 10.34
N SER A 95 16.64 28.29 11.52
CA SER A 95 16.59 29.34 12.54
C SER A 95 17.99 29.74 13.02
N LYS A 96 18.89 28.76 13.19
CA LYS A 96 20.28 29.04 13.56
C LYS A 96 21.02 29.82 12.47
N ALA A 97 20.85 29.44 11.20
CA ALA A 97 21.48 30.15 10.09
C ALA A 97 20.93 31.59 9.93
N GLU A 98 19.65 31.81 10.22
CA GLU A 98 19.05 33.15 10.25
C GLU A 98 19.65 34.02 11.38
N GLU A 99 19.80 33.47 12.59
CA GLU A 99 20.46 34.15 13.71
C GLU A 99 21.92 34.52 13.39
N GLU A 100 22.69 33.59 12.80
CA GLU A 100 24.08 33.83 12.39
C GLU A 100 24.17 34.91 11.30
N LEU A 101 23.23 34.93 10.35
CA LEU A 101 23.16 35.95 9.30
C LEU A 101 22.85 37.34 9.87
N ASP A 102 21.92 37.44 10.83
CA ASP A 102 21.58 38.70 11.49
C ASP A 102 22.74 39.24 12.32
N SER A 103 23.48 38.36 13.01
CA SER A 103 24.72 38.73 13.71
C SER A 103 25.77 39.25 12.73
N LEU A 104 26.03 38.53 11.65
CA LEU A 104 27.01 38.94 10.64
C LEU A 104 26.65 40.28 10.00
N LYS A 105 25.36 40.52 9.75
CA LYS A 105 24.84 41.78 9.22
C LYS A 105 25.07 42.94 10.20
N MET A 106 24.93 42.70 11.51
CA MET A 106 25.25 43.68 12.54
C MET A 106 26.75 43.99 12.59
N ASP A 107 27.60 42.97 12.58
CA ASP A 107 29.06 43.12 12.60
C ASP A 107 29.57 43.88 11.38
N TYR A 108 29.05 43.56 10.19
CA TYR A 108 29.38 44.27 8.96
C TYR A 108 28.99 45.76 9.02
N LYS A 109 27.79 46.08 9.52
CA LYS A 109 27.37 47.48 9.71
C LYS A 109 28.32 48.22 10.66
N LYS A 110 28.71 47.59 11.76
CA LYS A 110 29.65 48.15 12.73
C LYS A 110 31.02 48.40 12.11
N LEU A 111 31.58 47.41 11.40
CA LEU A 111 32.85 47.53 10.70
C LEU A 111 32.84 48.68 9.69
N ARG A 112 31.78 48.78 8.87
CA ARG A 112 31.62 49.87 7.89
C ARG A 112 31.60 51.25 8.56
N LEU A 113 30.89 51.39 9.69
CA LEU A 113 30.87 52.64 10.46
C LEU A 113 32.26 52.97 11.02
N SER A 114 32.99 51.98 11.55
CA SER A 114 34.36 52.14 12.04
C SER A 114 35.33 52.58 10.94
N MET A 115 35.28 51.98 9.74
CA MET A 115 36.12 52.40 8.62
C MET A 115 35.87 53.85 8.19
N ARG A 116 34.61 54.31 8.27
CA ARG A 116 34.24 55.71 7.97
C ARG A 116 34.76 56.69 9.03
N THR A 117 34.79 56.28 10.30
CA THR A 117 35.29 57.13 11.42
C THR A 117 36.80 57.21 11.48
N VAL A 118 37.52 56.14 11.12
CA VAL A 118 38.99 56.09 11.13
C VAL A 118 39.63 56.81 9.91
N GLY A 119 38.84 57.40 9.02
CA GLY A 119 39.34 58.33 7.99
C GLY A 119 40.06 57.64 6.82
N LEU A 120 39.72 56.39 6.49
CA LEU A 120 40.27 55.72 5.31
C LEU A 120 39.79 56.32 3.97
N GLU A 121 38.88 57.30 4.00
CA GLU A 121 38.37 58.05 2.84
C GLU A 121 39.19 59.33 2.54
N LYS A 122 40.38 59.49 3.13
CA LYS A 122 41.23 60.70 3.00
C LYS A 122 42.50 60.51 2.16
N THR A 123 42.67 59.41 1.43
CA THR A 123 43.85 59.19 0.56
C THR A 123 43.46 58.73 -0.85
N SER A 124 42.75 59.57 -1.59
CA SER A 124 42.71 59.50 -3.05
C SER A 124 42.12 60.79 -3.60
N GLU A 125 42.92 61.84 -3.68
CA GLU A 125 42.91 62.81 -4.78
C GLU A 125 44.21 63.60 -4.67
N GLN A 126 45.06 63.35 -5.65
CA GLN A 126 46.42 63.86 -5.81
C GLN A 126 46.38 65.20 -6.53
#